data_AF-A0A7V6G9V8-F1
#
_entry.id   AF-A0A7V6G9V8-F1
#
_cell.length_a   1.000
_cell.length_b   1.000
_cell.length_c   1.000
_cell.angle_alpha   90.00
_cell.angle_beta   90.00
_cell.angle_gamma   90.00
#
_symmetry.space_group_name_H-M   'P 1'
#
loop_
_entity.id
_entity.type
_entity.pdbx_description
1 polymer ?
#
loop_
_entity_poly.entity_id
_entity_poly.type
_entity_poly.pdbx_seq_one_letter_code
_entity_poly.pdbx_strand_id
1 'polypeptide(L)'
;MNLQKNEELNTLFEKLSVAEPGEGVVLLRRIESIGKNIPKTAEKLIPFLHHPDYLVRSRVFIALGRIKDTGISNLLLDYLASEPGEEWQLRVLECLYLLNDNKVIPRISFLLDQHASPLLTRGAAWLIGYLGGEEALHILLKFAVSPRGRIVKSEIILEAIALALKSLDAGDEYWAKTVRKDPAVNRYFSYCRLPEVEQPRFGVYPYPDYLLDQAKAQGIKTKEFKRLYYLVKET
;
A
#
# COMPACT_ATOMS: atom_id res chain seq x y z
N MET A 1 0.31 -11.28 31.49
CA MET A 1 1.21 -10.91 30.37
C MET A 1 0.58 -9.89 29.42
N ASN A 2 -0.63 -10.11 28.88
CA ASN A 2 -1.26 -9.13 27.97
C ASN A 2 -1.69 -7.81 28.65
N LEU A 3 -2.14 -7.84 29.90
CA LEU A 3 -2.49 -6.62 30.65
C LEU A 3 -1.28 -5.69 30.81
N GLN A 4 -0.17 -6.22 31.32
CA GLN A 4 1.08 -5.48 31.54
C GLN A 4 1.66 -4.90 30.24
N LYS A 5 1.62 -5.65 29.13
CA LYS A 5 2.06 -5.13 27.82
C LYS A 5 1.13 -4.04 27.28
N ASN A 6 -0.18 -4.12 27.57
CA ASN A 6 -1.13 -3.09 27.18
C ASN A 6 -0.94 -1.79 27.98
N GLU A 7 -0.63 -1.90 29.28
CA GLU A 7 -0.21 -0.76 30.11
C GLU A 7 1.09 -0.14 29.60
N GLU A 8 2.12 -0.96 29.31
CA GLU A 8 3.38 -0.50 28.71
C GLU A 8 3.11 0.25 27.40
N LEU A 9 2.27 -0.29 26.52
CA LEU A 9 1.89 0.39 25.28
C LEU A 9 1.21 1.73 25.51
N ASN A 10 0.27 1.82 26.47
CA ASN A 10 -0.41 3.07 26.79
C ASN A 10 0.60 4.13 27.23
N THR A 11 1.53 3.78 28.12
CA THR A 11 2.61 4.68 28.54
C THR A 11 3.50 5.10 27.36
N LEU A 12 3.80 4.18 26.42
CA LEU A 12 4.58 4.52 25.23
C LEU A 12 3.83 5.48 24.29
N PHE A 13 2.52 5.33 24.14
CA PHE A 13 1.68 6.26 23.34
C PHE A 13 1.58 7.65 23.99
N GLU A 14 1.47 7.72 25.31
CA GLU A 14 1.50 8.99 26.05
C GLU A 14 2.84 9.70 25.83
N LYS A 15 3.96 8.99 25.96
CA LYS A 15 5.30 9.53 25.68
C LYS A 15 5.45 9.97 24.23
N LEU A 16 4.95 9.17 23.28
CA LEU A 16 5.05 9.48 21.85
C LEU A 16 4.35 10.80 21.51
N SER A 17 3.26 11.13 22.18
CA SER A 17 2.50 12.37 21.95
C SER A 17 3.28 13.66 22.27
N VAL A 18 4.30 13.57 23.13
CA VAL A 18 5.11 14.72 23.59
C VAL A 18 6.60 14.59 23.26
N ALA A 19 7.00 13.49 22.61
CA ALA A 19 8.39 13.19 22.33
C ALA A 19 8.94 14.05 21.20
N GLU A 20 10.21 14.45 21.35
CA GLU A 20 10.98 15.00 20.23
C GLU A 20 11.09 13.98 19.09
N PRO A 21 11.18 14.40 17.81
CA PRO A 21 11.12 13.48 16.67
C PRO A 21 12.08 12.28 16.73
N GLY A 22 13.31 12.51 17.18
CA GLY A 22 14.31 11.45 17.32
C GLY A 22 13.91 10.38 18.34
N GLU A 23 13.33 10.79 19.47
CA GLU A 23 12.77 9.90 20.48
C GLU A 23 11.49 9.22 19.98
N GLY A 24 10.61 9.97 19.30
CA GLY A 24 9.38 9.44 18.70
C GLY A 24 9.63 8.25 17.76
N VAL A 25 10.67 8.32 16.92
CA VAL A 25 11.08 7.19 16.06
C VAL A 25 11.51 5.97 16.87
N VAL A 26 12.18 6.16 18.01
CA VAL A 26 12.59 5.05 18.91
C VAL A 26 11.37 4.44 19.60
N LEU A 27 10.47 5.27 20.13
CA LEU A 27 9.23 4.84 20.77
C LEU A 27 8.37 4.04 19.79
N LEU A 28 8.24 4.48 18.54
CA LEU A 28 7.51 3.76 17.50
C LEU A 28 8.09 2.36 17.21
N ARG A 29 9.41 2.17 17.30
CA ARG A 29 10.01 0.83 17.21
C ARG A 29 9.61 -0.06 18.37
N ARG A 30 9.55 0.49 19.57
CA ARG A 30 9.12 -0.25 20.76
C ARG A 30 7.64 -0.61 20.69
N ILE A 31 6.80 0.35 20.30
CA ILE A 31 5.36 0.16 20.07
C ILE A 31 5.12 -0.92 19.02
N GLU A 32 5.83 -0.89 17.89
CA GLU A 32 5.73 -1.95 16.86
C GLU A 32 6.09 -3.33 17.44
N SER A 33 7.20 -3.44 18.16
CA SER A 33 7.68 -4.72 18.71
C SER A 33 6.67 -5.35 19.66
N ILE A 34 6.12 -4.55 20.57
CA ILE A 34 5.14 -5.02 21.57
C ILE A 34 3.76 -5.21 20.94
N GLY A 35 3.40 -4.33 20.01
CA GLY A 35 2.06 -4.17 19.43
C GLY A 35 1.61 -5.25 18.47
N LYS A 36 2.53 -6.04 17.88
CA LYS A 36 2.20 -7.06 16.87
C LYS A 36 1.11 -8.04 17.30
N ASN A 37 1.04 -8.37 18.59
CA ASN A 37 0.08 -9.34 19.13
C ASN A 37 -0.94 -8.68 20.08
N ILE A 38 -1.05 -7.35 20.07
CA ILE A 38 -1.95 -6.60 20.95
C ILE A 38 -3.00 -5.91 20.09
N PRO A 39 -4.29 -6.28 20.27
CA PRO A 39 -5.39 -5.69 19.51
C PRO A 39 -5.40 -4.17 19.59
N LYS A 40 -5.84 -3.52 18.51
CA LYS A 40 -6.00 -2.05 18.41
C LYS A 40 -4.70 -1.25 18.50
N THR A 41 -3.53 -1.89 18.55
CA THR A 41 -2.26 -1.13 18.55
C THR A 41 -2.09 -0.34 17.25
N ALA A 42 -2.45 -0.96 16.11
CA ALA A 42 -2.42 -0.28 14.82
C ALA A 42 -3.42 0.88 14.74
N GLU A 43 -4.63 0.71 15.28
CA GLU A 43 -5.65 1.77 15.35
C GLU A 43 -5.12 2.99 16.13
N LYS A 44 -4.45 2.78 17.27
CA LYS A 44 -3.83 3.86 18.07
C LYS A 44 -2.68 4.58 17.37
N LEU A 45 -2.09 3.99 16.33
CA LEU A 45 -1.04 4.62 15.53
C LEU A 45 -1.60 5.54 14.43
N ILE A 46 -2.87 5.39 14.02
CA ILE A 46 -3.49 6.17 12.94
C ILE A 46 -3.38 7.69 13.15
N PRO A 47 -3.63 8.27 14.34
CA PRO A 47 -3.49 9.72 14.54
C PRO A 47 -2.09 10.26 14.21
N PHE A 48 -1.04 9.45 14.38
CA PHE A 48 0.35 9.83 14.10
C PHE A 48 0.68 9.83 12.59
N LEU A 49 -0.24 9.42 11.73
CA LEU A 49 -0.11 9.60 10.27
C LEU A 49 -0.14 11.07 9.85
N HIS A 50 -0.59 11.98 10.71
CA HIS A 50 -0.54 13.44 10.48
C HIS A 50 0.57 14.12 11.30
N HIS A 51 1.53 13.36 11.84
CA HIS A 51 2.63 13.95 12.61
C HIS A 51 3.45 14.92 11.74
N PRO A 52 3.81 16.12 12.25
CA PRO A 52 4.50 17.15 11.45
C PRO A 52 5.91 16.74 11.03
N ASP A 53 6.60 15.96 11.87
CA ASP A 53 7.91 15.42 11.52
C ASP A 53 7.83 14.28 10.51
N TYR A 54 8.59 14.41 9.41
CA TYR A 54 8.63 13.46 8.30
C TYR A 54 9.10 12.06 8.70
N LEU A 55 10.10 11.95 9.59
CA LEU A 55 10.66 10.67 10.01
C LEU A 55 9.70 9.91 10.92
N VAL A 56 9.05 10.61 11.84
CA VAL A 56 7.99 10.04 12.68
C VAL A 56 6.84 9.56 11.81
N ARG A 57 6.32 10.40 10.91
CA ARG A 57 5.24 10.03 9.97
C ARG A 57 5.61 8.82 9.11
N SER A 58 6.81 8.82 8.51
CA SER A 58 7.34 7.68 7.75
C SER A 58 7.43 6.40 8.58
N ARG A 59 7.85 6.52 9.85
CA ARG A 59 8.01 5.38 10.76
C ARG A 59 6.67 4.78 11.17
N VAL A 60 5.61 5.58 11.28
CA VAL A 60 4.25 5.11 11.55
C VAL A 60 3.76 4.20 10.43
N PHE A 61 3.88 4.59 9.16
CA PHE A 61 3.54 3.73 8.02
C PHE A 61 4.28 2.38 8.07
N ILE A 62 5.60 2.41 8.34
CA ILE A 62 6.40 1.19 8.51
C ILE A 62 5.86 0.32 9.66
N ALA A 63 5.48 0.92 10.79
CA ALA A 63 4.93 0.19 11.93
C ALA A 63 3.59 -0.47 11.58
N LEU A 64 2.67 0.26 10.96
CA LEU A 64 1.36 -0.26 10.56
C LEU A 64 1.50 -1.46 9.61
N GLY A 65 2.33 -1.34 8.57
CA GLY A 65 2.58 -2.43 7.62
C GLY A 65 3.27 -3.65 8.23
N ARG A 66 3.96 -3.51 9.37
CA ARG A 66 4.60 -4.62 10.09
C ARG A 66 3.74 -5.24 11.18
N ILE A 67 2.82 -4.46 11.75
CA ILE A 67 1.81 -4.97 12.69
C ILE A 67 0.79 -5.82 11.92
N LYS A 68 0.48 -5.45 10.67
CA LYS A 68 -0.40 -6.21 9.76
C LYS A 68 -1.82 -6.45 10.30
N ASP A 69 -2.35 -5.48 11.04
CA ASP A 69 -3.74 -5.51 11.52
C ASP A 69 -4.70 -5.03 10.43
N THR A 70 -5.45 -5.94 9.80
CA THR A 70 -6.44 -5.62 8.77
C THR A 70 -7.59 -4.76 9.29
N GLY A 71 -7.78 -4.64 10.61
CA GLY A 71 -8.80 -3.80 11.22
C GLY A 71 -8.67 -2.32 10.89
N ILE A 72 -7.48 -1.87 10.44
CA ILE A 72 -7.24 -0.46 10.09
C ILE A 72 -7.51 -0.13 8.62
N SER A 73 -7.86 -1.10 7.77
CA SER A 73 -8.03 -0.87 6.32
C SER A 73 -8.95 0.31 6.02
N ASN A 74 -10.09 0.41 6.70
CA ASN A 74 -11.03 1.53 6.51
C ASN A 74 -10.44 2.87 6.96
N LEU A 75 -9.70 2.90 8.07
CA LEU A 75 -9.05 4.12 8.57
C LEU A 75 -7.96 4.61 7.60
N LEU A 76 -7.21 3.69 7.00
CA LEU A 76 -6.24 4.00 5.95
C LEU A 76 -6.91 4.55 4.69
N LEU A 77 -8.07 4.01 4.30
CA LEU A 77 -8.85 4.52 3.17
C LEU A 77 -9.45 5.91 3.44
N ASP A 78 -9.83 6.18 4.68
CA ASP A 78 -10.33 7.50 5.08
C ASP A 78 -9.19 8.54 5.02
N TYR A 79 -8.00 8.17 5.52
CA TYR A 79 -6.79 8.98 5.37
C TYR A 79 -6.43 9.24 3.89
N LEU A 80 -6.50 8.21 3.04
CA LEU A 80 -6.23 8.30 1.61
C LEU A 80 -7.12 9.33 0.90
N ALA A 81 -8.37 9.47 1.35
CA ALA A 81 -9.34 10.42 0.81
C ALA A 81 -9.16 11.84 1.37
N SER A 82 -8.63 12.00 2.58
CA SER A 82 -8.50 13.30 3.25
C SER A 82 -7.16 14.02 3.03
N GLU A 83 -6.08 13.29 2.74
CA GLU A 83 -4.73 13.85 2.70
C GLU A 83 -4.24 14.09 1.25
N PRO A 84 -3.92 15.34 0.86
CA PRO A 84 -3.27 15.62 -0.41
C PRO A 84 -1.75 15.37 -0.31
N GLY A 85 -1.23 14.43 -1.11
CA GLY A 85 0.21 14.20 -1.22
C GLY A 85 0.54 12.82 -1.78
N GLU A 86 1.05 12.79 -3.01
CA GLU A 86 1.25 11.55 -3.76
C GLU A 86 2.12 10.53 -3.00
N GLU A 87 3.18 10.97 -2.30
CA GLU A 87 4.02 10.10 -1.47
C GLU A 87 3.22 9.42 -0.35
N TRP A 88 2.44 10.19 0.41
CA TRP A 88 1.70 9.69 1.56
C TRP A 88 0.59 8.74 1.13
N GLN A 89 -0.07 9.06 0.02
CA GLN A 89 -1.07 8.17 -0.58
C GLN A 89 -0.43 6.86 -1.08
N LEU A 90 0.77 6.90 -1.67
CA LEU A 90 1.51 5.69 -2.03
C LEU A 90 1.92 4.85 -0.81
N ARG A 91 2.27 5.46 0.32
CA ARG A 91 2.54 4.73 1.58
C ARG A 91 1.28 4.09 2.17
N VAL A 92 0.10 4.70 2.00
CA VAL A 92 -1.16 4.02 2.30
C VAL A 92 -1.33 2.78 1.43
N LEU A 93 -1.11 2.90 0.12
CA LEU A 93 -1.21 1.75 -0.80
C LEU A 93 -0.20 0.65 -0.43
N GLU A 94 1.02 0.99 0.00
CA GLU A 94 1.98 0.01 0.53
C GLU A 94 1.45 -0.68 1.79
N CYS A 95 0.85 0.07 2.73
CA CYS A 95 0.24 -0.54 3.90
C CYS A 95 -0.88 -1.50 3.51
N LEU A 96 -1.81 -1.09 2.64
CA LEU A 96 -2.89 -1.96 2.15
C LEU A 96 -2.37 -3.23 1.45
N TYR A 97 -1.28 -3.12 0.69
CA TYR A 97 -0.55 -4.27 0.14
C TYR A 97 -0.06 -5.21 1.25
N LEU A 98 0.57 -4.68 2.29
CA LEU A 98 1.11 -5.48 3.41
C LEU A 98 0.01 -6.11 4.28
N LEU A 99 -1.14 -5.45 4.40
CA LEU A 99 -2.35 -5.96 5.06
C LEU A 99 -3.02 -7.07 4.24
N ASN A 100 -2.89 -7.02 2.91
CA ASN A 100 -3.48 -7.98 1.97
C ASN A 100 -5.01 -8.13 2.13
N ASP A 101 -5.69 -7.02 2.36
CA ASP A 101 -7.14 -6.97 2.51
C ASP A 101 -7.80 -6.59 1.19
N ASN A 102 -8.30 -7.58 0.44
CA ASN A 102 -8.92 -7.35 -0.86
C ASN A 102 -10.26 -6.59 -0.79
N LYS A 103 -10.88 -6.46 0.39
CA LYS A 103 -12.15 -5.71 0.55
C LYS A 103 -12.00 -4.21 0.26
N VAL A 104 -10.78 -3.71 0.19
CA VAL A 104 -10.49 -2.31 -0.11
C VAL A 104 -10.59 -1.98 -1.60
N ILE A 105 -10.59 -2.97 -2.49
CA ILE A 105 -10.58 -2.79 -3.96
C ILE A 105 -11.62 -1.78 -4.46
N PRO A 106 -12.92 -1.88 -4.12
CA PRO A 106 -13.92 -0.91 -4.57
C PRO A 106 -13.61 0.52 -4.11
N ARG A 107 -13.01 0.67 -2.92
CA ARG A 107 -12.70 1.99 -2.35
C ARG A 107 -11.38 2.58 -2.85
N ILE A 108 -10.48 1.81 -3.44
CA ILE A 108 -9.24 2.35 -4.05
C ILE A 108 -9.37 2.55 -5.57
N SER A 109 -10.42 2.03 -6.21
CA SER A 109 -10.58 2.12 -7.67
C SER A 109 -10.74 3.55 -8.18
N PHE A 110 -11.23 4.49 -7.35
CA PHE A 110 -11.33 5.91 -7.71
C PHE A 110 -9.96 6.53 -8.02
N LEU A 111 -8.87 5.93 -7.52
CA LEU A 111 -7.50 6.37 -7.81
C LEU A 111 -7.12 6.16 -9.27
N LEU A 112 -7.82 5.29 -10.00
CA LEU A 112 -7.58 5.07 -11.44
C LEU A 112 -8.00 6.26 -12.31
N ASP A 113 -8.78 7.19 -11.76
CA ASP A 113 -9.25 8.39 -12.45
C ASP A 113 -8.44 9.66 -12.07
N GLN A 114 -7.34 9.53 -11.32
CA GLN A 114 -6.54 10.65 -10.81
C GLN A 114 -5.46 11.11 -11.79
N HIS A 115 -5.86 11.83 -12.84
CA HIS A 115 -4.96 12.32 -13.89
C HIS A 115 -3.80 13.20 -13.39
N ALA A 116 -3.99 13.94 -12.29
CA ALA A 116 -2.97 14.79 -11.71
C ALA A 116 -1.89 14.01 -10.91
N SER A 117 -2.09 12.71 -10.68
CA SER A 117 -1.23 11.87 -9.85
C SER A 117 -0.94 10.54 -10.56
N PRO A 118 -0.09 10.55 -11.61
CA PRO A 118 0.20 9.37 -12.42
C PRO A 118 0.92 8.26 -11.63
N LEU A 119 1.75 8.59 -10.63
CA LEU A 119 2.42 7.57 -9.82
C LEU A 119 1.40 6.88 -8.91
N LEU A 120 0.46 7.64 -8.34
CA LEU A 120 -0.64 7.09 -7.55
C LEU A 120 -1.56 6.21 -8.39
N THR A 121 -1.95 6.66 -9.58
CA THR A 121 -2.76 5.89 -10.54
C THR A 121 -2.08 4.55 -10.87
N ARG A 122 -0.77 4.60 -11.16
CA ARG A 122 0.06 3.42 -11.44
C ARG A 122 0.11 2.47 -10.23
N GLY A 123 0.37 3.00 -9.03
CA GLY A 123 0.42 2.23 -7.79
C GLY A 123 -0.91 1.57 -7.45
N ALA A 124 -2.03 2.26 -7.66
CA ALA A 124 -3.37 1.74 -7.45
C ALA A 124 -3.72 0.62 -8.45
N ALA A 125 -3.41 0.80 -9.74
CA ALA A 125 -3.63 -0.24 -10.74
C ALA A 125 -2.86 -1.53 -10.39
N TRP A 126 -1.60 -1.41 -9.99
CA TRP A 126 -0.83 -2.57 -9.54
C TRP A 126 -1.41 -3.20 -8.27
N LEU A 127 -1.75 -2.40 -7.25
CA LEU A 127 -2.30 -2.91 -6.00
C LEU A 127 -3.62 -3.66 -6.20
N ILE A 128 -4.53 -3.11 -7.02
CA ILE A 128 -5.80 -3.76 -7.35
C ILE A 128 -5.54 -5.14 -7.96
N GLY A 129 -4.60 -5.25 -8.89
CA GLY A 129 -4.23 -6.53 -9.49
C GLY A 129 -3.61 -7.52 -8.51
N TYR A 130 -2.74 -7.02 -7.62
CA TYR A 130 -2.13 -7.83 -6.58
C TYR A 130 -3.16 -8.40 -5.58
N LEU A 131 -4.09 -7.57 -5.11
CA LEU A 131 -5.14 -8.00 -4.18
C LEU A 131 -6.11 -9.00 -4.81
N GLY A 132 -6.29 -8.92 -6.14
CA GLY A 132 -6.96 -9.93 -6.93
C GLY A 132 -8.47 -10.02 -6.75
N GLY A 133 -9.06 -11.10 -7.24
CA GLY A 133 -10.50 -11.32 -7.29
C GLY A 133 -11.17 -10.84 -8.58
N GLU A 134 -12.41 -11.28 -8.80
CA GLU A 134 -13.17 -10.96 -10.02
C GLU A 134 -13.42 -9.45 -10.15
N GLU A 135 -13.65 -8.76 -9.03
CA GLU A 135 -13.87 -7.32 -9.00
C GLU A 135 -12.62 -6.53 -9.43
N ALA A 136 -11.42 -6.92 -8.95
CA ALA A 136 -10.17 -6.33 -9.40
C ALA A 136 -10.00 -6.48 -10.92
N LEU A 137 -10.26 -7.68 -11.43
CA LEU A 137 -10.14 -7.97 -12.85
C LEU A 137 -11.14 -7.14 -13.68
N HIS A 138 -12.39 -7.04 -13.24
CA HIS A 138 -13.39 -6.20 -13.91
C HIS A 138 -12.96 -4.73 -13.97
N ILE A 139 -12.48 -4.18 -12.85
CA ILE A 139 -11.99 -2.80 -12.74
C ILE A 139 -10.80 -2.57 -13.66
N LEU A 140 -9.81 -3.46 -13.64
CA LEU A 140 -8.59 -3.33 -14.44
C LEU A 140 -8.85 -3.44 -15.93
N LEU A 141 -9.74 -4.33 -16.37
CA LEU A 141 -10.07 -4.46 -17.79
C LEU A 141 -10.76 -3.21 -18.32
N LYS A 142 -11.72 -2.66 -17.55
CA LYS A 142 -12.37 -1.40 -17.88
C LYS A 142 -11.37 -0.25 -17.95
N PHE A 143 -10.43 -0.19 -16.99
CA PHE A 143 -9.37 0.81 -16.98
C PHE A 143 -8.44 0.69 -18.19
N ALA A 144 -7.96 -0.53 -18.48
CA ALA A 144 -7.01 -0.81 -19.55
C ALA A 144 -7.52 -0.40 -20.94
N VAL A 145 -8.78 -0.73 -21.26
CA VAL A 145 -9.39 -0.40 -22.57
C VAL A 145 -9.77 1.09 -22.69
N SER A 146 -9.82 1.82 -21.58
CA SER A 146 -10.13 3.24 -21.58
C SER A 146 -8.91 4.08 -22.00
N PRO A 147 -9.11 5.31 -22.52
CA PRO A 147 -8.01 6.26 -22.75
C PRO A 147 -7.16 6.53 -21.49
N ARG A 148 -7.75 6.40 -20.29
CA ARG A 148 -7.07 6.64 -19.02
C ARG A 148 -6.01 5.58 -18.73
N GLY A 149 -6.25 4.33 -19.13
CA GLY A 149 -5.29 3.24 -18.99
C GLY A 149 -3.92 3.55 -19.59
N ARG A 150 -3.87 4.40 -20.63
CA ARG A 150 -2.62 4.77 -21.33
C ARG A 150 -1.62 5.55 -20.49
N ILE A 151 -2.04 6.12 -19.35
CA ILE A 151 -1.12 6.81 -18.43
C ILE A 151 -0.20 5.82 -17.68
N VAL A 152 -0.64 4.57 -17.55
CA VAL A 152 0.13 3.49 -16.93
C VAL A 152 0.73 2.64 -18.03
N LYS A 153 2.01 2.29 -17.89
CA LYS A 153 2.69 1.42 -18.86
C LYS A 153 1.97 0.07 -18.96
N SER A 154 1.81 -0.41 -20.20
CA SER A 154 1.05 -1.64 -20.47
C SER A 154 1.61 -2.86 -19.73
N GLU A 155 2.93 -2.96 -19.49
CA GLU A 155 3.49 -4.12 -18.77
C GLU A 155 2.98 -4.20 -17.32
N ILE A 156 2.73 -3.06 -16.68
CA ILE A 156 2.21 -2.98 -15.31
C ILE A 156 0.75 -3.42 -15.29
N ILE A 157 -0.05 -2.94 -16.25
CA ILE A 157 -1.47 -3.32 -16.39
C ILE A 157 -1.57 -4.83 -16.68
N LEU A 158 -0.75 -5.36 -17.59
CA LEU A 158 -0.75 -6.77 -17.95
C LEU A 158 -0.32 -7.66 -16.77
N GLU A 159 0.68 -7.25 -16.00
CA GLU A 159 1.04 -7.96 -14.76
C GLU A 159 -0.09 -7.92 -13.72
N ALA A 160 -0.72 -6.76 -13.52
CA ALA A 160 -1.84 -6.60 -12.59
C ALA A 160 -3.02 -7.52 -12.97
N ILE A 161 -3.34 -7.61 -14.26
CA ILE A 161 -4.37 -8.52 -14.79
C ILE A 161 -3.96 -9.98 -14.59
N ALA A 162 -2.70 -10.34 -14.86
CA ALA A 162 -2.20 -11.69 -14.66
C ALA A 162 -2.23 -12.12 -13.17
N LEU A 163 -1.86 -11.22 -12.25
CA LEU A 163 -1.98 -11.44 -10.81
C LEU A 163 -3.44 -11.65 -10.39
N ALA A 164 -4.36 -10.80 -10.88
CA ALA A 164 -5.79 -10.94 -10.58
C ALA A 164 -6.36 -12.25 -11.11
N LEU A 165 -6.01 -12.66 -12.34
CA LEU A 165 -6.42 -13.94 -12.91
C LEU A 165 -5.88 -15.13 -12.09
N LYS A 166 -4.61 -15.08 -11.68
CA LYS A 166 -3.98 -16.11 -10.85
C LYS A 166 -4.64 -16.27 -9.49
N SER A 167 -5.25 -15.22 -8.96
CA SER A 167 -5.99 -15.27 -7.70
C SER A 167 -7.34 -15.97 -7.78
N LEU A 168 -7.83 -16.29 -8.99
CA LEU A 168 -9.09 -16.99 -9.23
C LEU A 168 -8.85 -18.48 -9.45
N ASP A 169 -9.72 -19.32 -8.88
CA ASP A 169 -9.66 -20.78 -9.07
C ASP A 169 -9.80 -21.18 -10.56
N ALA A 170 -10.60 -20.42 -11.32
CA ALA A 170 -10.87 -20.65 -12.75
C ALA A 170 -10.43 -19.45 -13.62
N GLY A 171 -9.24 -18.89 -13.34
CA GLY A 171 -8.72 -17.70 -14.03
C GLY A 171 -8.72 -17.81 -15.56
N ASP A 172 -8.22 -18.92 -16.12
CA ASP A 172 -8.16 -19.11 -17.58
C ASP A 172 -9.54 -19.16 -18.24
N GLU A 173 -10.50 -19.81 -17.59
CA GLU A 173 -11.90 -19.86 -18.05
C GLU A 173 -12.54 -18.47 -17.97
N TYR A 174 -12.32 -17.76 -16.86
CA TYR A 174 -12.79 -16.39 -16.69
C TYR A 174 -12.23 -15.50 -17.80
N TRP A 175 -10.93 -15.60 -18.10
CA TRP A 175 -10.27 -14.84 -19.16
C TRP A 175 -10.89 -15.13 -20.53
N ALA A 176 -10.99 -16.41 -20.91
CA ALA A 176 -11.55 -16.84 -22.18
C ALA A 176 -13.01 -16.37 -22.35
N LYS A 177 -13.82 -16.48 -21.29
CA LYS A 177 -15.20 -15.99 -21.26
C LYS A 177 -15.27 -14.47 -21.42
N THR A 178 -14.38 -13.73 -20.76
CA THR A 178 -14.37 -12.27 -20.78
C THR A 178 -13.97 -11.72 -22.13
N VAL A 179 -12.89 -12.25 -22.72
CA VAL A 179 -12.43 -11.90 -24.08
C VAL A 179 -13.50 -12.23 -25.13
N ARG A 180 -14.22 -13.35 -24.98
CA ARG A 180 -15.32 -13.69 -25.90
C ARG A 180 -16.51 -12.75 -25.77
N LYS A 181 -16.82 -12.27 -24.56
CA LYS A 181 -18.01 -11.47 -24.27
C LYS A 181 -17.83 -9.98 -24.58
N ASP A 182 -16.63 -9.44 -24.38
CA ASP A 182 -16.34 -8.01 -24.54
C ASP A 182 -15.44 -7.74 -25.76
N PRO A 183 -15.99 -7.19 -26.87
CA PRO A 183 -15.22 -6.90 -28.07
C PRO A 183 -14.11 -5.85 -27.88
N ALA A 184 -14.26 -4.92 -26.92
CA ALA A 184 -13.25 -3.91 -26.65
C ALA A 184 -12.04 -4.52 -25.96
N VAL A 185 -12.29 -5.38 -24.95
CA VAL A 185 -11.25 -6.19 -24.30
C VAL A 185 -10.56 -7.08 -25.34
N ASN A 186 -11.33 -7.82 -26.14
CA ASN A 186 -10.76 -8.67 -27.18
C ASN A 186 -9.81 -7.90 -28.11
N ARG A 187 -10.28 -6.77 -28.66
CA ARG A 187 -9.46 -5.94 -29.56
C ARG A 187 -8.20 -5.40 -28.87
N TYR A 188 -8.33 -4.93 -27.64
CA TYR A 188 -7.21 -4.35 -26.90
C TYR A 188 -6.13 -5.40 -26.61
N PHE A 189 -6.53 -6.60 -26.20
CA PHE A 189 -5.61 -7.67 -25.80
C PHE A 189 -5.27 -8.67 -26.91
N SER A 190 -5.80 -8.51 -28.14
CA SER A 190 -5.59 -9.43 -29.27
C SER A 190 -4.11 -9.72 -29.57
N TYR A 191 -3.25 -8.73 -29.33
CA TYR A 191 -1.80 -8.82 -29.56
C TYR A 191 -1.00 -8.76 -28.26
N CYS A 192 -1.67 -8.85 -27.12
CA CYS A 192 -1.01 -8.87 -25.81
C CYS A 192 -0.83 -10.32 -25.36
N ARG A 193 0.37 -10.61 -24.83
CA ARG A 193 0.61 -11.84 -24.08
C ARG A 193 0.60 -11.49 -22.60
N LEU A 194 -0.30 -12.10 -21.83
CA LEU A 194 -0.26 -12.00 -20.38
C LEU A 194 1.03 -12.64 -19.87
N PRO A 195 1.79 -11.97 -18.99
CA PRO A 195 3.00 -12.54 -18.42
C PRO A 195 2.65 -13.70 -17.50
N GLU A 196 3.50 -14.73 -17.47
CA GLU A 196 3.51 -15.71 -16.39
C GLU A 196 4.17 -15.05 -15.17
N VAL A 197 3.43 -14.91 -14.08
CA VAL A 197 3.89 -14.18 -12.88
C VAL A 197 3.97 -15.15 -11.71
N GLU A 198 5.17 -15.69 -11.45
CA GLU A 198 5.44 -16.41 -10.20
C GLU A 198 5.44 -15.44 -9.01
N GLN A 199 6.16 -14.33 -9.16
CA GLN A 199 6.27 -13.24 -8.20
C GLN A 199 6.06 -11.89 -8.91
N PRO A 200 5.44 -10.89 -8.25
CA PRO A 200 5.26 -9.57 -8.84
C PRO A 200 6.61 -8.91 -9.21
N ARG A 201 6.73 -8.39 -10.43
CA ARG A 201 7.93 -7.66 -10.88
C ARG A 201 7.84 -6.18 -10.53
N PHE A 202 6.63 -5.66 -10.44
CA PHE A 202 6.34 -4.30 -10.03
C PHE A 202 5.88 -4.25 -8.57
N GLY A 203 5.76 -3.04 -8.03
CA GLY A 203 5.18 -2.76 -6.74
C GLY A 203 4.37 -1.47 -6.77
N VAL A 204 3.88 -1.06 -5.60
CA VAL A 204 3.18 0.22 -5.38
C VAL A 204 4.05 1.40 -5.86
N TYR A 205 5.32 1.42 -5.46
CA TYR A 205 6.25 2.47 -5.84
C TYR A 205 6.73 2.35 -7.30
N PRO A 206 7.03 3.48 -7.95
CA PRO A 206 7.51 3.48 -9.34
C PRO A 206 8.90 2.85 -9.50
N TYR A 207 9.74 2.91 -8.47
CA TYR A 207 11.08 2.34 -8.42
C TYR A 207 11.51 2.10 -6.95
N PRO A 208 12.51 1.23 -6.69
CA PRO A 208 12.86 0.80 -5.32
C PRO A 208 13.27 1.91 -4.35
N ASP A 209 14.00 2.93 -4.83
CA ASP A 209 14.52 4.02 -3.99
C ASP A 209 13.58 5.23 -3.87
N TYR A 210 12.32 5.13 -4.33
CA TYR A 210 11.39 6.26 -4.38
C TYR A 210 11.27 6.99 -3.03
N LEU A 211 11.02 6.26 -1.94
CA LEU A 211 10.89 6.87 -0.61
C LEU A 211 12.21 7.47 -0.10
N LEU A 212 13.36 6.89 -0.47
CA LEU A 212 14.66 7.45 -0.11
C LEU A 212 14.90 8.77 -0.83
N ASP A 213 14.50 8.89 -2.09
CA ASP A 213 14.60 10.14 -2.84
C ASP A 213 13.64 11.20 -2.30
N GLN A 214 12.41 10.83 -1.92
CA GLN A 214 11.51 11.73 -1.19
C GLN A 214 12.13 12.23 0.10
N ALA A 215 12.75 11.34 0.89
CA ALA A 215 13.42 11.72 2.13
C ALA A 215 14.61 12.68 1.88
N LYS A 216 15.44 12.43 0.85
CA LYS A 216 16.54 13.33 0.49
C LYS A 216 16.03 14.71 0.07
N ALA A 217 14.89 14.78 -0.63
CA ALA A 217 14.27 16.06 -0.99
C ALA A 217 13.85 16.88 0.23
N GLN A 218 13.58 16.22 1.37
CA GLN A 218 13.35 16.84 2.68
C GLN A 218 14.63 17.11 3.47
N GLY A 219 15.82 16.94 2.87
CA GLY A 219 17.11 17.15 3.53
C GLY A 219 17.57 16.00 4.44
N ILE A 220 16.87 14.86 4.42
CA ILE A 220 17.19 13.71 5.28
C ILE A 220 18.35 12.91 4.69
N LYS A 221 19.31 12.56 5.55
CA LYS A 221 20.47 11.76 5.13
C LYS A 221 20.07 10.29 4.91
N THR A 222 20.67 9.64 3.90
CA THR A 222 20.43 8.21 3.61
C THR A 222 20.56 7.30 4.84
N LYS A 223 21.58 7.53 5.68
CA LYS A 223 21.81 6.73 6.90
C LYS A 223 20.66 6.88 7.90
N GLU A 224 20.11 8.08 8.02
CA GLU A 224 19.01 8.40 8.91
C GLU A 224 17.72 7.77 8.42
N PHE A 225 17.39 7.92 7.13
CA PHE A 225 16.21 7.30 6.54
C PHE A 225 16.25 5.77 6.62
N LYS A 226 17.39 5.14 6.28
CA LYS A 226 17.54 3.67 6.35
C LYS A 226 17.37 3.13 7.78
N ARG A 227 17.71 3.91 8.80
CA ARG A 227 17.49 3.51 10.21
C ARG A 227 16.02 3.32 10.55
N LEU A 228 15.08 3.92 9.83
CA LEU A 228 13.65 3.72 10.08
C LEU A 228 13.24 2.25 9.95
N TYR A 229 13.90 1.50 9.05
CA TYR A 229 13.58 0.10 8.76
C TYR A 229 14.30 -0.89 9.69
N TYR A 230 15.31 -0.48 10.45
CA TYR A 230 15.98 -1.40 11.38
C TYR A 230 15.09 -1.68 12.60
N LEU A 231 14.92 -2.96 12.91
CA LEU A 231 14.41 -3.40 14.20
C LEU A 231 15.51 -3.19 15.24
N VAL A 232 15.12 -2.74 16.44
CA VAL A 232 16.04 -2.77 17.58
C VAL A 232 16.27 -4.24 17.90
N LYS A 233 17.51 -4.72 17.80
CA LYS A 233 17.88 -6.00 18.43
C LYS A 233 17.80 -5.75 19.93
N GLU A 234 16.97 -6.51 20.63
CA GLU A 234 17.01 -6.53 22.10
C GLU A 234 18.42 -7.01 22.50
N THR A 235 19.23 -6.09 23.01
CA THR A 235 20.41 -6.38 23.84
C THR A 235 20.02 -6.17 25.29
#